data_AF-A0A1F9PN02-F1
#
_entry.id   AF-A0A1F9PN02-F1
#
_cell.length_a   1.000
_cell.length_b   1.000
_cell.length_c   1.000
_cell.angle_alpha   90.00
_cell.angle_beta   90.00
_cell.angle_gamma   90.00
#
_symmetry.space_group_name_H-M   'P 1'
#
loop_
_entity.id
_entity.type
_entity.pdbx_description
1 polymer ?
#
loop_
_entity_poly.entity_id
_entity_poly.type
_entity_poly.pdbx_seq_one_letter_code
_entity_poly.pdbx_strand_id
1 'polypeptide(L)'
;MMQWLGLIGGLMVAFGFVPQIIRVVRTRSAHDLSPVMLVTIFIGGIFYTAYAFMVRDPVFITINLIATTNTLVLLLLKWRFR
;
A
#
# COMPACT_ATOMS: atom_id res chain seq x y z
N MET A 1 -24.96 -2.36 -0.14
CA MET A 1 -24.41 -2.64 1.20
C MET A 1 -22.98 -3.16 1.13
N MET A 2 -22.73 -4.31 0.49
CA MET A 2 -21.37 -4.90 0.37
C MET A 2 -20.33 -3.97 -0.28
N GLN A 3 -20.71 -3.21 -1.30
CA GLN A 3 -19.78 -2.30 -2.00
C GLN A 3 -19.24 -1.18 -1.09
N TRP A 4 -20.08 -0.63 -0.19
CA TRP A 4 -19.65 0.42 0.75
C TRP A 4 -18.73 -0.13 1.83
N LEU A 5 -18.97 -1.36 2.31
CA LEU A 5 -18.07 -2.03 3.26
C LEU A 5 -16.70 -2.31 2.62
N GLY A 6 -16.68 -2.81 1.38
CA GLY A 6 -15.45 -3.02 0.63
C GLY A 6 -14.69 -1.72 0.40
N LEU A 7 -15.39 -0.65 0.00
CA LEU A 7 -14.80 0.65 -0.26
C LEU A 7 -14.24 1.29 1.01
N ILE A 8 -15.02 1.38 2.09
CA ILE A 8 -14.57 2.00 3.36
C ILE A 8 -13.45 1.16 3.96
N GLY A 9 -13.63 -0.15 4.09
CA GLY A 9 -12.63 -1.05 4.66
C GLY A 9 -11.32 -1.01 3.87
N GLY A 10 -11.41 -1.07 2.54
CA GLY A 10 -10.23 -1.00 1.68
C GLY A 10 -9.53 0.35 1.70
N LEU A 11 -10.29 1.45 1.76
CA LEU A 11 -9.71 2.79 1.95
C LEU A 11 -8.97 2.87 3.29
N MET A 12 -9.55 2.39 4.39
CA MET A 12 -8.86 2.38 5.69
C MET A 12 -7.53 1.61 5.64
N VAL A 13 -7.51 0.45 4.98
CA VAL A 13 -6.27 -0.33 4.80
C VAL A 13 -5.27 0.43 3.93
N ALA A 14 -5.70 1.00 2.80
CA ALA A 14 -4.83 1.73 1.90
C ALA A 14 -4.26 3.01 2.55
N PHE A 15 -5.07 3.72 3.32
CA PHE A 15 -4.67 4.91 4.08
C PHE A 15 -3.76 4.60 5.26
N GLY A 16 -3.79 3.38 5.82
CA GLY A 16 -2.91 2.97 6.93
C GLY A 16 -1.42 3.17 6.64
N PHE A 17 -1.02 3.11 5.37
CA PHE A 17 0.36 3.36 4.95
C PHE A 17 0.74 4.86 4.90
N VAL A 18 -0.23 5.76 4.77
CA VAL A 18 0.01 7.21 4.63
C VAL A 18 0.62 7.83 5.89
N PRO A 19 0.10 7.60 7.11
CA PRO A 19 0.75 8.04 8.34
C PRO A 19 2.20 7.56 8.48
N GLN A 20 2.49 6.34 8.02
CA GLN A 20 3.85 5.79 8.05
C GLN A 20 4.77 6.52 7.05
N ILE A 21 4.27 6.84 5.84
CA ILE A 21 5.01 7.67 4.87
C ILE A 21 5.33 9.04 5.49
N ILE A 22 4.33 9.70 6.07
CA ILE A 22 4.49 11.01 6.71
C ILE A 22 5.54 10.93 7.83
N ARG A 23 5.48 9.89 8.67
CA ARG A 23 6.45 9.67 9.74
C ARG A 23 7.87 9.56 9.20
N VAL A 24 8.10 8.71 8.20
CA VAL A 24 9.44 8.49 7.61
C VAL A 24 9.98 9.77 6.96
N VAL A 25 9.14 10.53 6.25
CA VAL A 25 9.54 11.81 5.64
C VAL A 25 9.91 12.84 6.71
N ARG A 26 9.15 12.89 7.82
CA ARG A 26 9.38 13.83 8.92
C ARG A 26 10.62 13.49 9.75
N THR A 27 10.81 12.21 10.09
CA THR A 27 11.97 11.76 10.88
C THR A 27 13.23 11.57 10.03
N ARG A 28 13.10 11.54 8.69
CA ARG A 28 14.18 11.22 7.75
C ARG A 28 14.89 9.91 8.10
N SER A 29 14.16 8.97 8.72
CA SER A 29 14.68 7.67 9.15
C SER A 29 13.65 6.59 8.87
N ALA A 30 14.10 5.53 8.20
CA ALA A 30 13.34 4.33 7.93
C ALA A 30 14.04 3.08 8.50
N HIS A 31 14.96 3.24 9.45
CA HIS A 31 15.78 2.15 10.00
C HIS A 31 14.94 0.95 10.47
N ASP A 32 13.85 1.21 11.19
CA ASP A 32 13.00 0.19 11.82
C ASP A 32 12.09 -0.55 10.83
N LEU A 33 11.98 -0.08 9.58
CA LEU A 33 11.17 -0.75 8.57
C LEU A 33 11.92 -1.92 7.95
N SER A 34 11.34 -3.12 8.01
CA SER A 34 11.89 -4.30 7.34
C SER A 34 11.78 -4.14 5.81
N PRO A 35 12.90 -4.15 5.06
CA PRO A 35 12.86 -4.08 3.60
C PRO A 35 12.21 -5.34 3.00
N VAL A 36 12.40 -6.51 3.64
CA VAL A 36 11.76 -7.77 3.22
C VAL A 36 10.25 -7.66 3.30
N MET A 37 9.72 -7.11 4.39
CA MET A 37 8.28 -6.87 4.54
C MET A 37 7.74 -5.98 3.42
N LEU A 38 8.40 -4.85 3.15
CA LEU A 38 7.95 -3.90 2.11
C LEU A 38 7.98 -4.52 0.71
N VAL A 39 9.03 -5.28 0.37
CA VAL A 39 9.13 -5.97 -0.93
C VAL A 39 8.05 -7.04 -1.07
N THR A 40 7.82 -7.86 -0.04
CA THR A 40 6.79 -8.91 -0.07
C THR A 40 5.39 -8.31 -0.24
N ILE A 41 5.06 -7.25 0.51
CA ILE A 41 3.77 -6.56 0.38
C ILE A 41 3.63 -5.94 -1.02
N PHE A 42 4.69 -5.34 -1.56
CA PHE A 42 4.65 -4.74 -2.89
C PHE A 42 4.39 -5.77 -4.00
N ILE A 43 5.11 -6.90 -3.98
CA ILE A 43 4.90 -8.00 -4.93
C ILE A 43 3.49 -8.59 -4.78
N GLY A 44 3.05 -8.83 -3.54
CA GLY A 44 1.68 -9.27 -3.27
C GLY A 44 0.63 -8.27 -3.79
N GLY A 45 0.86 -6.97 -3.62
CA GLY A 45 0.01 -5.90 -4.12
C GLY A 45 -0.09 -5.87 -5.64
N ILE A 46 1.01 -6.14 -6.37
CA ILE A 46 0.99 -6.30 -7.82
C ILE A 46 0.07 -7.45 -8.23
N PHE A 47 0.22 -8.62 -7.59
CA PHE A 47 -0.61 -9.79 -7.88
C PHE A 47 -2.09 -9.53 -7.57
N TYR A 48 -2.40 -8.92 -6.43
CA TYR A 48 -3.78 -8.56 -6.08
C TYR A 48 -4.37 -7.53 -7.02
N THR A 49 -3.59 -6.53 -7.45
CA THR A 49 -4.04 -5.55 -8.44
C THR A 49 -4.36 -6.22 -9.76
N ALA A 50 -3.46 -7.09 -10.26
CA ALA A 50 -3.70 -7.86 -11.49
C ALA A 50 -4.96 -8.73 -11.38
N TYR A 51 -5.13 -9.43 -10.26
CA TYR A 51 -6.33 -10.22 -9.98
C TYR A 51 -7.60 -9.35 -9.95
N ALA A 52 -7.55 -8.16 -9.35
CA ALA A 52 -8.70 -7.25 -9.31
C ALA A 52 -9.14 -6.82 -10.72
N PHE A 53 -8.20 -6.59 -11.65
CA PHE A 53 -8.50 -6.34 -13.05
C PHE A 53 -9.18 -7.54 -13.72
N MET A 54 -8.74 -8.78 -13.42
CA MET A 54 -9.35 -10.00 -13.97
C MET A 54 -10.80 -10.19 -13.53
N VAL A 55 -11.12 -9.85 -12.28
CA VAL A 55 -12.48 -9.93 -11.72
C VAL A 55 -13.35 -8.72 -12.11
N ARG A 56 -12.76 -7.68 -12.71
CA ARG A 56 -13.42 -6.44 -13.16
C ARG A 56 -14.15 -5.71 -12.02
N ASP A 57 -13.61 -5.76 -10.81
CA ASP A 57 -14.14 -5.02 -9.65
C ASP A 57 -13.45 -3.66 -9.51
N PRO A 58 -14.11 -2.54 -9.87
CA PRO A 58 -13.50 -1.21 -9.84
C PRO A 58 -13.13 -0.74 -8.44
N VAL A 59 -13.88 -1.16 -7.41
CA VAL A 59 -13.58 -0.81 -6.01
C VAL A 59 -12.31 -1.52 -5.58
N PHE A 60 -12.22 -2.81 -5.86
CA PHE A 60 -11.05 -3.61 -5.50
C PHE A 60 -9.79 -3.21 -6.28
N ILE A 61 -9.92 -2.85 -7.56
CA ILE A 61 -8.82 -2.29 -8.37
C ILE A 61 -8.29 -1.01 -7.72
N THR A 62 -9.19 -0.08 -7.37
CA THR A 62 -8.83 1.23 -6.81
C THR A 62 -8.08 1.08 -5.48
N ILE A 63 -8.59 0.23 -4.58
CA ILE A 63 -7.97 -0.01 -3.27
C ILE A 63 -6.56 -0.60 -3.42
N ASN A 64 -6.40 -1.64 -4.24
CA ASN A 64 -5.10 -2.30 -4.40
C ASN A 64 -4.09 -1.40 -5.11
N LEU A 65 -4.51 -0.57 -6.07
CA LEU A 65 -3.64 0.42 -6.70
C LEU A 65 -3.09 1.43 -5.68
N ILE A 66 -3.94 1.98 -4.82
CA ILE A 66 -3.51 2.93 -3.78
C ILE A 66 -2.56 2.24 -2.78
N ALA A 67 -2.92 1.05 -2.29
CA ALA A 67 -2.09 0.32 -1.33
C ALA A 67 -0.72 -0.09 -1.91
N THR A 68 -0.69 -0.56 -3.16
CA THR A 68 0.55 -0.95 -3.86
C THR A 68 1.44 0.28 -4.11
N THR A 69 0.84 1.40 -4.51
CA THR A 69 1.57 2.68 -4.69
C THR A 69 2.15 3.19 -3.38
N ASN A 70 1.38 3.16 -2.29
CA ASN A 70 1.88 3.57 -0.97
C ASN A 70 3.03 2.67 -0.49
N THR A 71 2.94 1.37 -0.74
CA THR A 71 4.02 0.42 -0.40
C THR A 71 5.28 0.71 -1.22
N LEU A 72 5.14 1.02 -2.51
CA LEU A 72 6.26 1.45 -3.37
C LEU A 72 6.92 2.71 -2.82
N VAL A 73 6.13 3.73 -2.45
CA VAL A 73 6.65 4.96 -1.85
C VAL A 73 7.43 4.65 -0.57
N LEU A 74 6.90 3.82 0.33
CA LEU A 74 7.62 3.42 1.55
C LEU A 74 8.92 2.66 1.24
N LEU A 75 8.92 1.79 0.23
CA LEU A 75 10.12 1.06 -0.20
C LEU A 75 11.20 2.02 -0.73
N LEU A 76 10.81 2.99 -1.55
CA LEU A 76 11.72 4.04 -2.05
C LEU A 76 12.26 4.90 -0.92
N LEU A 77 11.41 5.29 0.03
CA LEU A 77 11.82 6.04 1.22
C LEU A 77 12.76 5.22 2.12
N LYS A 78 12.50 3.91 2.28
CA LYS A 78 13.41 3.00 2.99
C LYS A 78 14.79 2.99 2.35
N TRP A 79 14.90 3.06 1.04
CA TRP A 79 16.20 3.14 0.37
C TRP A 79 16.84 4.53 0.48
N ARG A 80 16.05 5.60 0.47
CA ARG A 80 16.55 6.98 0.57
C ARG A 80 17.04 7.36 1.97
N PHE A 81 16.38 6.85 3.00
CA PHE A 81 16.58 7.17 4.43
C PHE A 81 16.98 5.92 5.25
N ARG A 82 17.80 5.04 4.64
CA ARG A 82 18.36 3.86 5.33
C ARG A 82 19.08 4.25 6.61
#